data_AF-A0A349LVN1-F1
#
_entry.id   AF-A0A349LVN1-F1
#
_cell.length_a   1.000
_cell.length_b   1.000
_cell.length_c   1.000
_cell.angle_alpha   90.00
_cell.angle_beta   90.00
_cell.angle_gamma   90.00
#
_symmetry.space_group_name_H-M   'P 1'
#
loop_
_entity.id
_entity.type
_entity.pdbx_description
1 polymer ?
#
loop_
_entity_poly.entity_id
_entity_poly.type
_entity_poly.pdbx_seq_one_letter_code
_entity_poly.pdbx_strand_id
1 'polypeptide(L)'
;MLNLSTIQSLESVSAAAEVQQFKVSRQQALDNAVVTTTAGNQYNADEKSIGRMANALLASLHEPESFALEWSMADTPTGVMTPTTKADLAQAHRLAVENMAAIWGR
;
A
#
# COMPACT_ATOMS: atom_id res chain seq x y z
N MET A 1 -48.26 -1.94 7.16
CA MET A 1 -47.31 -1.01 7.81
C MET A 1 -46.22 -1.83 8.45
N LEU A 2 -44.95 -1.54 8.18
CA LEU A 2 -43.83 -2.12 8.92
C LEU A 2 -43.82 -1.50 10.33
N ASN A 3 -43.53 -2.30 11.36
CA ASN A 3 -43.42 -1.80 12.72
C ASN A 3 -42.03 -1.15 12.95
N LEU A 4 -41.92 -0.33 13.99
CA LEU A 4 -40.71 0.44 14.28
C LEU A 4 -39.47 -0.46 14.46
N SER A 5 -39.63 -1.64 15.07
CA SER A 5 -38.54 -2.61 15.24
C SER A 5 -38.06 -3.20 13.90
N THR A 6 -38.96 -3.44 12.95
CA THR A 6 -38.59 -3.91 11.61
C THR A 6 -37.84 -2.82 10.85
N ILE A 7 -38.29 -1.57 10.95
CA ILE A 7 -37.60 -0.43 10.31
C ILE A 7 -36.19 -0.26 10.88
N GLN A 8 -36.04 -0.25 12.22
CA GLN A 8 -34.73 -0.16 12.89
C GLN A 8 -33.80 -1.34 12.52
N SER A 9 -34.35 -2.56 12.40
CA SER A 9 -33.56 -3.72 11.99
C SER A 9 -33.04 -3.59 10.55
N LEU A 10 -33.86 -3.07 9.63
CA LEU A 10 -33.46 -2.87 8.23
C LEU A 10 -32.41 -1.76 8.09
N GLU A 11 -32.55 -0.66 8.83
CA GLU A 11 -31.54 0.40 8.89
C GLU A 11 -30.20 -0.11 9.43
N SER A 12 -30.23 -0.95 10.47
CA SER A 12 -29.00 -1.52 11.04
C SER A 12 -28.27 -2.46 10.07
N VAL A 13 -29.02 -3.24 9.27
CA VAL A 13 -28.47 -4.12 8.24
C VAL A 13 -27.88 -3.29 7.08
N SER A 14 -28.55 -2.22 6.66
CA SER A 14 -28.04 -1.30 5.63
C SER A 14 -26.71 -0.65 6.07
N ALA A 15 -26.66 -0.13 7.30
CA ALA A 15 -25.45 0.49 7.84
C ALA A 15 -24.29 -0.50 7.95
N ALA A 16 -24.56 -1.75 8.34
CA ALA A 16 -23.53 -2.80 8.40
C ALA A 16 -22.97 -3.14 7.01
N ALA A 17 -23.83 -3.20 5.99
CA ALA A 17 -23.41 -3.44 4.61
C ALA A 17 -22.55 -2.30 4.06
N GLU A 18 -22.91 -1.05 4.32
CA GLU A 18 -22.13 0.14 3.93
C GLU A 18 -20.74 0.16 4.57
N VAL A 19 -20.66 -0.12 5.88
CA VAL A 19 -19.38 -0.23 6.60
C VAL A 19 -18.52 -1.34 6.04
N GLN A 20 -19.11 -2.50 5.72
CA GLN A 20 -18.36 -3.61 5.13
C GLN A 20 -17.85 -3.26 3.74
N GLN A 21 -18.67 -2.61 2.91
CA GLN A 21 -18.27 -2.16 1.58
C GLN A 21 -17.12 -1.15 1.65
N PHE A 22 -17.18 -0.21 2.60
CA PHE A 22 -16.10 0.74 2.85
C PHE A 22 -14.79 0.05 3.27
N LYS A 23 -14.86 -0.95 4.16
CA LYS A 23 -13.67 -1.72 4.56
C LYS A 23 -13.06 -2.47 3.39
N VAL A 24 -13.88 -3.11 2.56
CA VAL A 24 -13.42 -3.85 1.38
C VAL A 24 -12.80 -2.92 0.35
N SER A 25 -13.43 -1.78 0.04
CA SER A 25 -12.89 -0.81 -0.92
C SER A 25 -11.58 -0.22 -0.45
N ARG A 26 -11.44 0.07 0.85
CA ARG A 26 -10.18 0.51 1.44
C ARG A 26 -9.11 -0.55 1.32
N GLN A 27 -9.40 -1.81 1.67
CA GLN A 27 -8.42 -2.89 1.56
C GLN A 27 -7.97 -3.09 0.12
N GLN A 28 -8.88 -3.02 -0.86
CA GLN A 28 -8.53 -3.08 -2.27
C GLN A 28 -7.63 -1.91 -2.70
N ALA A 29 -7.84 -0.71 -2.18
CA ALA A 29 -6.97 0.43 -2.45
C ALA A 29 -5.57 0.23 -1.86
N LEU A 30 -5.46 -0.40 -0.68
CA LEU A 30 -4.18 -0.74 -0.05
C LEU A 30 -3.44 -1.83 -0.83
N ASP A 31 -4.14 -2.91 -1.20
CA ASP A 31 -3.55 -4.08 -1.85
C ASP A 31 -3.04 -3.77 -3.26
N ASN A 32 -3.67 -2.82 -3.95
CA ASN A 32 -3.32 -2.42 -5.32
C ASN A 32 -2.50 -1.12 -5.38
N ALA A 33 -2.02 -0.61 -4.24
CA ALA A 33 -1.29 0.64 -4.21
C ALA A 33 0.06 0.51 -4.95
N VAL A 34 0.35 1.48 -5.82
CA VAL A 34 1.63 1.62 -6.52
C VAL A 34 2.10 3.06 -6.38
N VAL A 35 3.40 3.25 -6.16
CA VAL A 35 4.03 4.57 -6.13
C VAL A 35 5.10 4.67 -7.21
N THR A 36 5.24 5.85 -7.79
CA THR A 36 6.27 6.16 -8.79
C THR A 36 7.28 7.12 -8.20
N THR A 37 8.56 6.76 -8.27
CA THR A 37 9.65 7.61 -7.79
C THR A 37 10.01 8.69 -8.81
N THR A 38 10.86 9.65 -8.44
CA THR A 38 11.36 10.66 -9.39
C THR A 38 12.25 10.07 -10.48
N ALA A 39 12.80 8.87 -10.27
CA ALA A 39 13.52 8.11 -11.29
C ALA A 39 12.57 7.43 -12.31
N GLY A 40 11.25 7.46 -12.06
CA GLY A 40 10.23 6.82 -12.91
C GLY A 40 9.97 5.35 -12.58
N ASN A 41 10.65 4.78 -11.59
CA ASN A 41 10.44 3.39 -11.17
C ASN A 41 9.12 3.24 -10.39
N GLN A 42 8.44 2.11 -10.60
CA GLN A 42 7.15 1.81 -9.99
C GLN A 42 7.28 0.72 -8.94
N TYR A 43 6.76 0.98 -7.75
CA TYR A 43 6.87 0.09 -6.60
C TYR A 43 5.51 -0.25 -6.02
N ASN A 44 5.30 -1.53 -5.70
CA ASN A 44 4.16 -1.95 -4.92
C ASN A 44 4.23 -1.28 -3.54
N ALA A 45 3.11 -0.69 -3.12
CA ALA A 45 2.98 0.08 -1.88
C ALA A 45 1.96 -0.54 -0.92
N ASP A 46 1.68 -1.84 -1.08
CA ASP A 46 0.96 -2.63 -0.09
C ASP A 46 1.80 -2.81 1.20
N GLU A 47 1.14 -3.19 2.30
CA GLU A 47 1.79 -3.34 3.62
C GLU A 47 3.00 -4.29 3.61
N LYS A 48 2.92 -5.40 2.86
CA LYS A 48 4.05 -6.36 2.78
C LYS A 48 5.21 -5.73 2.05
N SER A 49 4.94 -5.01 0.97
CA SER A 49 5.98 -4.33 0.20
C SER A 49 6.65 -3.22 1.00
N ILE A 50 5.89 -2.42 1.77
CA ILE A 50 6.44 -1.43 2.72
C ILE A 50 7.37 -2.10 3.73
N GLY A 51 6.95 -3.21 4.36
CA GLY A 51 7.78 -3.94 5.31
C GLY A 51 9.07 -4.49 4.69
N ARG A 52 9.00 -5.03 3.46
CA ARG A 52 10.21 -5.47 2.73
C ARG A 52 11.15 -4.31 2.41
N MET A 53 10.63 -3.14 2.03
CA MET A 53 11.44 -1.96 1.77
C MET A 53 12.16 -1.51 3.04
N ALA A 54 11.45 -1.42 4.16
CA ALA A 54 12.03 -1.06 5.45
C ALA A 54 13.17 -2.01 5.84
N ASN A 55 13.00 -3.32 5.66
CA ASN A 55 14.05 -4.31 5.93
C ASN A 55 15.27 -4.14 5.02
N ALA A 56 15.07 -3.89 3.72
CA ALA A 56 16.18 -3.65 2.79
C ALA A 56 16.95 -2.36 3.11
N LEU A 57 16.24 -1.30 3.52
CA LEU A 57 16.83 -0.04 3.94
C LEU A 57 17.61 -0.17 5.26
N LEU A 58 17.09 -0.94 6.22
CA LEU A 58 17.80 -1.26 7.46
C LEU A 58 19.07 -2.08 7.19
N ALA A 59 18.98 -3.08 6.30
CA ALA A 59 20.15 -3.91 5.94
C ALA A 59 21.24 -3.11 5.22
N SER A 60 20.87 -2.05 4.48
CA SER A 60 21.79 -1.16 3.75
C SER A 60 22.05 0.16 4.49
N LEU A 61 21.78 0.23 5.80
CA LEU A 61 21.81 1.49 6.56
C LEU A 61 23.14 2.25 6.43
N HIS A 62 24.26 1.53 6.45
CA HIS A 62 25.61 2.11 6.38
C HIS A 62 26.17 2.21 4.96
N GLU A 63 25.42 1.73 3.97
CA GLU A 63 25.80 1.83 2.57
C GLU A 63 25.49 3.23 2.01
N PRO A 64 26.24 3.70 0.98
CA PRO A 64 25.94 4.96 0.32
C PRO A 64 24.59 4.90 -0.40
N GLU A 65 24.01 6.06 -0.67
CA GLU A 65 22.74 6.20 -1.40
C GLU A 65 22.77 5.57 -2.81
N SER A 66 23.95 5.49 -3.43
CA SER A 66 24.17 4.84 -4.72
C SER A 66 24.29 3.32 -4.65
N PHE A 67 24.20 2.73 -3.46
CA PHE A 67 24.29 1.28 -3.28
C PHE A 67 23.20 0.57 -4.08
N ALA A 68 23.62 -0.44 -4.84
CA ALA A 68 22.73 -1.21 -5.68
C ALA A 68 21.96 -2.25 -4.85
N LEU A 69 20.65 -2.26 -5.01
CA LEU A 69 19.73 -3.24 -4.44
C LEU A 69 19.01 -3.94 -5.57
N GLU A 70 18.75 -5.22 -5.41
CA GLU A 70 17.88 -5.97 -6.31
C GLU A 70 16.44 -5.87 -5.80
N TRP A 71 15.51 -5.44 -6.65
CA TRP A 71 14.11 -5.27 -6.25
C TRP A 71 13.12 -5.74 -7.33
N SER A 72 12.01 -6.33 -6.92
CA SER A 72 10.92 -6.68 -7.84
C SER A 72 9.93 -5.51 -7.95
N MET A 73 9.94 -4.85 -9.10
CA MET A 73 9.13 -3.66 -9.39
C MET A 73 7.67 -4.03 -9.63
N ALA A 74 6.76 -3.06 -9.50
CA ALA A 74 5.32 -3.26 -9.69
C ALA A 74 4.95 -3.63 -11.13
N ASP A 75 5.74 -3.19 -12.11
CA ASP A 75 5.54 -3.40 -13.54
C ASP A 75 6.37 -4.55 -14.11
N THR A 76 7.14 -5.24 -13.26
CA THR A 76 7.94 -6.40 -13.68
C THR A 76 7.24 -7.72 -13.38
N PRO A 77 7.42 -8.76 -14.22
CA PRO A 77 6.87 -10.09 -13.93
C PRO A 77 7.36 -10.63 -12.58
N THR A 78 6.50 -11.41 -11.90
CA THR A 78 6.85 -12.07 -10.63
C THR A 78 8.14 -12.87 -10.76
N GLY A 79 9.08 -12.64 -9.83
CA GLY A 79 10.38 -13.30 -9.79
C GLY A 79 11.48 -12.62 -10.61
N VAL A 80 11.17 -11.52 -11.31
CA VAL A 80 12.17 -10.65 -11.91
C VAL A 80 12.64 -9.64 -10.87
N MET A 81 13.95 -9.57 -10.70
CA MET A 81 14.62 -8.57 -9.87
C MET A 81 15.28 -7.55 -10.80
N THR A 82 15.13 -6.28 -10.47
CA THR A 82 15.67 -5.14 -11.20
C THR A 82 16.61 -4.37 -10.28
N PRO A 83 17.83 -4.03 -10.75
CA PRO A 83 18.73 -3.18 -10.01
C PRO A 83 18.09 -1.80 -9.76
N THR A 84 18.11 -1.37 -8.50
CA THR A 84 17.74 -0.02 -8.07
C THR A 84 18.76 0.52 -7.09
N THR A 85 18.67 1.80 -6.75
CA THR A 85 19.54 2.41 -5.73
C THR A 85 18.85 2.43 -4.38
N LYS A 86 19.64 2.45 -3.31
CA LYS A 86 19.14 2.73 -1.95
C LYS A 86 18.31 4.03 -1.91
N ALA A 87 18.77 5.08 -2.58
CA ALA A 87 18.05 6.36 -2.64
C ALA A 87 16.64 6.23 -3.24
N ASP A 88 16.53 5.52 -4.35
CA ASP A 88 15.26 5.33 -5.06
C ASP A 88 14.31 4.45 -4.23
N LEU A 89 14.81 3.38 -3.62
CA LEU A 89 14.02 2.55 -2.72
C LEU A 89 13.57 3.31 -1.46
N ALA A 90 14.41 4.20 -0.92
CA ALA A 90 14.06 5.06 0.22
C ALA A 90 12.96 6.06 -0.12
N GLN A 91 13.01 6.64 -1.33
CA GLN A 91 11.93 7.50 -1.84
C GLN A 91 10.63 6.70 -2.01
N ALA A 92 10.70 5.50 -2.59
CA ALA A 92 9.55 4.62 -2.75
C ALA A 92 8.91 4.29 -1.40
N HIS A 93 9.72 3.92 -0.39
CA HIS A 93 9.25 3.65 0.97
C HIS A 93 8.52 4.84 1.58
N ARG A 94 9.10 6.05 1.49
CA ARG A 94 8.45 7.28 1.98
C ARG A 94 7.10 7.51 1.31
N LEU A 95 7.05 7.45 -0.02
CA LEU A 95 5.82 7.63 -0.79
C LEU A 95 4.77 6.57 -0.44
N ALA A 96 5.19 5.32 -0.24
CA ALA A 96 4.30 4.23 0.12
C ALA A 96 3.66 4.44 1.51
N VAL A 97 4.44 4.88 2.50
CA VAL A 97 3.93 5.22 3.84
C VAL A 97 2.97 6.42 3.80
N GLU A 98 3.30 7.45 3.01
CA GLU A 98 2.42 8.60 2.78
C GLU A 98 1.09 8.19 2.13
N ASN A 99 1.14 7.32 1.12
CA ASN A 99 -0.04 6.78 0.45
C ASN A 99 -0.89 5.91 1.40
N MET A 100 -0.26 5.06 2.19
CA MET A 100 -0.91 4.26 3.23
C MET A 100 -1.68 5.16 4.21
N ALA A 101 -1.02 6.19 4.75
CA ALA A 101 -1.65 7.16 5.65
C ALA A 101 -2.83 7.89 4.98
N ALA A 102 -2.70 8.26 3.70
CA ALA A 102 -3.77 8.91 2.95
C ALA A 102 -4.98 7.99 2.71
N ILE A 103 -4.78 6.69 2.51
CA ILE A 103 -5.88 5.72 2.35
C ILE A 103 -6.58 5.47 3.69
N TRP A 104 -5.83 5.41 4.79
CA TRP A 104 -6.39 5.22 6.13
C TRP A 104 -7.09 6.47 6.70
N GLY A 105 -6.69 7.66 6.28
CA GLY A 105 -7.27 8.94 6.71
C GLY A 105 -8.56 9.34 6.00
N ARG A 106 -9.05 8.53 5.04
CA ARG A 106 -10.37 8.68 4.40
C ARG A 106 -11.43 7.94 5.19
#